data_AF-A0A970KSZ8-F1
#
_entry.id   AF-A0A970KSZ8-F1
#
_cell.length_a   1.000
_cell.length_b   1.000
_cell.length_c   1.000
_cell.angle_alpha   90.00
_cell.angle_beta   90.00
_cell.angle_gamma   90.00
#
_symmetry.space_group_name_H-M   'P 1'
#
loop_
_entity.id
_entity.type
_entity.pdbx_description
1 polymer ?
#
loop_
_entity_poly.entity_id
_entity_poly.type
_entity_poly.pdbx_seq_one_letter_code
_entity_poly.pdbx_strand_id
1 'polypeptide(L)'
;MSGTEPTSPASPEIDVALVMRRLREGVRQRLAEAATLETGAAGNEGRLLALRDATVVREPVPHSARPGLGRLIVFVRKAAYHLLLKWLSRPLVAQQNLFNDAAAQWIEELVASEERLRRELAQQAAELERLRVEIRAAHPEAPERTP
;
A
#
# COMPACT_ATOMS: atom_id res chain seq x y z
N MET A 1 -33.35 -52.61 -32.08
CA MET A 1 -33.57 -52.04 -30.74
C MET A 1 -32.20 -51.78 -30.14
N SER A 2 -31.90 -50.51 -29.93
CA SER A 2 -30.65 -49.99 -29.40
C SER A 2 -30.50 -50.31 -27.91
N GLY A 3 -29.26 -50.52 -27.48
CA GLY A 3 -28.88 -50.63 -26.08
C GLY A 3 -27.40 -50.27 -25.95
N THR A 4 -27.09 -48.99 -26.15
CA THR A 4 -25.79 -48.38 -25.87
C THR A 4 -25.50 -48.48 -24.37
N GLU A 5 -24.46 -49.23 -24.01
CA GLU A 5 -23.85 -49.15 -22.67
C GLU A 5 -23.32 -47.74 -22.44
N PRO A 6 -23.60 -47.11 -21.28
CA PRO A 6 -23.05 -45.82 -20.95
C PRO A 6 -21.55 -45.97 -20.67
N THR A 7 -20.72 -45.40 -21.54
CA THR A 7 -19.32 -45.11 -21.22
C THR A 7 -19.29 -44.20 -19.99
N SER A 8 -18.89 -44.77 -18.86
CA SER A 8 -18.61 -44.04 -17.62
C SER A 8 -17.55 -42.96 -17.90
N PRO A 9 -17.80 -41.69 -17.55
CA PRO A 9 -16.79 -40.65 -17.74
C PRO A 9 -15.63 -40.93 -16.79
N ALA A 10 -14.44 -41.18 -17.36
CA ALA A 10 -13.20 -41.28 -16.61
C ALA A 10 -13.10 -40.10 -15.64
N SER A 11 -13.07 -40.40 -14.34
CA SER A 11 -12.80 -39.39 -13.31
C SER A 11 -11.45 -38.75 -13.65
N PRO A 12 -11.32 -37.42 -13.70
CA PRO A 12 -10.04 -36.79 -13.96
C PRO A 12 -9.12 -37.15 -12.79
N GLU A 13 -8.17 -38.04 -13.04
CA GLU A 13 -7.12 -38.37 -12.09
C GLU A 13 -6.36 -37.07 -11.82
N ILE A 14 -6.63 -36.46 -10.66
CA ILE A 14 -6.06 -35.17 -10.30
C ILE A 14 -4.56 -35.38 -10.18
N ASP A 15 -3.79 -34.82 -11.11
CA ASP A 15 -2.34 -34.81 -11.04
C ASP A 15 -1.90 -33.91 -9.87
N VAL A 16 -1.80 -34.53 -8.70
CA VAL A 16 -1.41 -33.89 -7.44
C VAL A 16 -0.03 -33.25 -7.57
N ALA A 17 0.88 -33.83 -8.37
CA ALA A 17 2.21 -33.30 -8.56
C ALA A 17 2.16 -31.96 -9.32
N LEU A 18 1.33 -31.87 -10.35
CA LEU A 18 1.08 -30.63 -11.09
C LEU A 18 0.43 -29.56 -10.20
N VAL A 19 -0.57 -29.95 -9.39
CA VAL A 19 -1.25 -29.01 -8.46
C VAL A 19 -0.28 -28.48 -7.41
N MET A 20 0.51 -29.34 -6.78
CA MET A 20 1.47 -28.94 -5.74
C MET A 20 2.60 -28.08 -6.31
N ARG A 21 3.05 -28.34 -7.54
CA ARG A 21 4.02 -27.50 -8.23
C ARG A 21 3.45 -26.11 -8.48
N ARG A 22 2.23 -26.01 -9.00
CA ARG A 22 1.54 -24.74 -9.24
C ARG A 22 1.30 -23.96 -7.95
N LEU A 23 0.98 -24.65 -6.86
CA LEU A 23 0.83 -24.06 -5.54
C LEU A 23 2.15 -23.48 -5.03
N ARG A 24 3.26 -24.21 -5.20
CA ARG A 24 4.60 -23.79 -4.77
C ARG A 24 5.11 -22.60 -5.58
N GLU A 25 4.86 -22.58 -6.88
CA GLU A 25 5.15 -21.44 -7.75
C GLU A 25 4.33 -20.20 -7.33
N GLY A 26 3.04 -20.38 -7.05
CA GLY A 26 2.18 -19.29 -6.54
C GLY A 26 2.63 -18.76 -5.19
N VAL A 27 3.02 -19.63 -4.24
CA VAL A 27 3.54 -19.22 -2.93
C VAL A 27 4.85 -18.45 -3.09
N ARG A 28 5.77 -18.91 -3.95
CA ARG A 28 7.02 -18.17 -4.23
C ARG A 28 6.77 -16.79 -4.81
N GLN A 29 5.81 -16.68 -5.74
CA GLN A 29 5.43 -15.39 -6.31
C GLN A 29 4.86 -14.46 -5.23
N ARG A 30 3.96 -14.94 -4.37
CA ARG A 30 3.39 -14.14 -3.28
C ARG A 30 4.44 -13.73 -2.24
N LEU A 31 5.40 -14.59 -1.94
CA LEU A 31 6.53 -14.25 -1.06
C LEU A 31 7.44 -13.19 -1.68
N ALA A 32 7.70 -13.24 -3.00
CA ALA A 32 8.48 -12.22 -3.70
C ALA A 32 7.75 -10.87 -3.76
N GLU A 33 6.43 -10.89 -4.00
CA GLU A 33 5.56 -9.71 -3.92
C GLU A 33 5.59 -9.11 -2.50
N ALA A 34 5.47 -9.95 -1.47
CA ALA A 34 5.51 -9.52 -0.06
C ALA A 34 6.86 -8.91 0.34
N ALA A 35 7.98 -9.53 -0.04
CA ALA A 35 9.33 -9.02 0.25
C ALA A 35 9.62 -7.67 -0.42
N THR A 36 9.07 -7.48 -1.63
CA THR A 36 9.17 -6.20 -2.35
C THR A 36 8.38 -5.10 -1.62
N LEU A 37 7.20 -5.44 -1.07
CA LEU A 37 6.38 -4.52 -0.28
C LEU A 37 7.02 -4.17 1.07
N GLU A 38 7.63 -5.16 1.74
CA GLU A 38 8.33 -4.98 3.01
C GLU A 38 9.55 -4.05 2.90
N THR A 39 10.30 -4.16 1.79
CA THR A 39 11.40 -3.25 1.47
C THR A 39 10.89 -1.80 1.26
N GLY A 40 9.67 -1.64 0.74
CA GLY A 40 9.02 -0.33 0.62
C GLY A 40 8.54 0.24 1.95
N ALA A 41 8.15 -0.60 2.91
CA ALA A 41 7.60 -0.20 4.21
C ALA A 41 8.61 0.61 5.05
N ALA A 42 9.89 0.20 5.08
CA ALA A 42 10.95 0.94 5.79
C ALA A 42 11.20 2.35 5.21
N GLY A 43 10.91 2.56 3.92
CA GLY A 43 10.96 3.88 3.30
C GLY A 43 9.71 4.73 3.55
N ASN A 44 8.61 4.13 4.01
CA ASN A 44 7.34 4.84 4.18
C ASN A 44 7.33 5.73 5.41
N GLU A 45 7.97 5.36 6.52
CA GLU A 45 8.02 6.20 7.73
C GLU A 45 8.69 7.57 7.46
N GLY A 46 9.84 7.57 6.77
CA GLY A 46 10.51 8.81 6.38
C GLY A 46 9.69 9.64 5.37
N ARG A 47 8.92 8.98 4.50
CA ARG A 47 8.03 9.64 3.54
C ARG A 47 6.77 10.20 4.21
N LEU A 48 6.25 9.56 5.26
CA LEU A 48 5.15 10.07 6.09
C LEU A 48 5.57 11.32 6.85
N LEU A 49 6.77 11.31 7.43
CA LEU A 49 7.39 12.49 8.05
C LEU A 49 7.55 13.63 7.04
N ALA A 50 8.09 13.33 5.85
CA ALA A 50 8.22 14.32 4.79
C ALA A 50 6.86 14.83 4.27
N LEU A 51 5.83 13.98 4.26
CA LEU A 51 4.47 14.36 3.89
C LEU A 51 3.90 15.35 4.92
N ARG A 52 4.06 15.07 6.23
CA ARG A 52 3.68 15.97 7.32
C ARG A 52 4.36 17.34 7.24
N ASP A 53 5.61 17.40 6.81
CA ASP A 53 6.34 18.65 6.66
C ASP A 53 5.91 19.45 5.41
N ALA A 54 5.51 18.76 4.34
CA ALA A 54 5.08 19.36 3.08
C ALA A 54 3.61 19.84 3.06
N THR A 55 2.82 19.46 4.07
CA THR A 55 1.37 19.73 4.20
C THR A 55 1.01 21.22 4.13
N VAL A 56 1.95 22.10 4.51
CA VAL A 56 1.69 23.54 4.66
C VAL A 56 1.95 24.30 3.37
N VAL A 57 0.88 24.63 2.63
CA VAL A 57 0.95 25.52 1.48
C VAL A 57 0.97 26.97 2.00
N ARG A 58 2.05 27.70 1.70
CA ARG A 58 2.17 29.15 1.96
C ARG A 58 2.02 29.94 0.68
N GLU A 59 1.31 31.06 0.75
CA GLU A 59 1.18 31.97 -0.37
C GLU A 59 2.55 32.61 -0.74
N PRO A 60 2.94 32.62 -2.03
CA PRO A 60 4.23 33.15 -2.45
C PRO A 60 4.30 34.68 -2.28
N VAL A 61 5.40 35.17 -1.70
CA VAL A 61 5.64 36.60 -1.49
C VAL A 61 5.88 37.30 -2.84
N PRO A 62 5.19 38.42 -3.14
CA PRO A 62 5.45 39.18 -4.35
C PRO A 62 6.85 39.78 -4.38
N HIS A 63 7.67 39.43 -5.38
CA HIS A 63 8.97 40.04 -5.64
C HIS A 63 9.02 40.57 -7.09
N SER A 64 9.76 41.67 -7.32
CA SER A 64 10.04 42.19 -8.66
C SER A 64 11.48 42.68 -8.73
N ALA A 65 12.21 42.29 -9.79
CA ALA A 65 13.64 42.57 -9.96
C ALA A 65 13.93 43.85 -10.80
N ARG A 66 12.93 44.70 -11.09
CA ARG A 66 13.09 45.84 -12.02
C ARG A 66 13.34 47.17 -11.28
N PRO A 67 14.49 47.86 -11.49
CA PRO A 67 14.78 49.15 -10.86
C PRO A 67 13.85 50.26 -11.42
N GLY A 68 13.44 51.19 -10.56
CA GLY A 68 12.62 52.37 -10.91
C GLY A 68 11.10 52.13 -10.91
N LEU A 69 10.60 51.21 -11.75
CA LEU A 69 9.16 50.90 -11.85
C LEU A 69 8.70 49.78 -10.89
N GLY A 70 9.64 49.03 -10.31
CA GLY A 70 9.35 47.88 -9.45
C GLY A 70 8.49 48.25 -8.25
N ARG A 71 8.69 49.42 -7.64
CA ARG A 71 7.93 49.83 -6.46
C ARG A 71 6.45 50.09 -6.77
N LEU A 72 6.15 50.76 -7.90
CA LEU A 72 4.77 50.99 -8.32
C LEU A 72 4.09 49.68 -8.76
N ILE A 73 4.79 48.82 -9.50
CA ILE A 73 4.30 47.51 -9.92
C ILE A 73 4.00 46.62 -8.71
N VAL A 74 4.90 46.57 -7.72
CA VAL A 74 4.68 45.85 -6.45
C VAL A 74 3.50 46.43 -5.69
N PHE A 75 3.34 47.76 -5.67
CA PHE A 75 2.22 48.42 -4.99
C PHE A 75 0.87 48.07 -5.63
N VAL A 76 0.78 48.17 -6.97
CA VAL A 76 -0.43 47.81 -7.73
C VAL A 76 -0.76 46.32 -7.55
N ARG A 77 0.24 45.44 -7.63
CA ARG A 77 0.04 44.00 -7.42
C ARG A 77 -0.40 43.67 -6.00
N LYS A 78 0.17 44.37 -5.00
CA LYS A 78 -0.23 44.25 -3.60
C LYS A 78 -1.65 44.76 -3.38
N ALA A 79 -2.01 45.89 -3.98
CA ALA A 79 -3.36 46.46 -3.92
C ALA A 79 -4.39 45.53 -4.57
N ALA A 80 -4.13 45.05 -5.79
CA ALA A 80 -4.99 44.10 -6.49
C ALA A 80 -5.16 42.79 -5.70
N TYR A 81 -4.08 42.27 -5.12
CA TYR A 81 -4.14 41.11 -4.22
C TYR A 81 -5.03 41.40 -3.01
N HIS A 82 -4.84 42.52 -2.31
CA HIS A 82 -5.64 42.85 -1.12
C HIS A 82 -7.11 43.12 -1.42
N LEU A 83 -7.41 43.74 -2.58
CA LEU A 83 -8.75 44.17 -2.95
C LEU A 83 -9.59 43.03 -3.55
N LEU A 84 -8.96 42.16 -4.34
CA LEU A 84 -9.66 41.12 -5.12
C LEU A 84 -9.31 39.70 -4.66
N LEU A 85 -8.03 39.40 -4.50
CA LEU A 85 -7.56 38.02 -4.41
C LEU A 85 -7.47 37.50 -2.97
N LYS A 86 -7.26 38.37 -1.98
CA LYS A 86 -7.04 38.04 -0.57
C LYS A 86 -8.23 37.28 0.02
N TRP A 87 -9.45 37.68 -0.32
CA TRP A 87 -10.66 37.07 0.22
C TRP A 87 -10.95 35.70 -0.38
N LEU A 88 -10.43 35.42 -1.58
CA LEU A 88 -10.58 34.13 -2.26
C LEU A 88 -9.42 33.17 -1.94
N SER A 89 -8.19 33.67 -1.93
CA SER A 89 -6.96 32.88 -1.70
C SER A 89 -6.89 32.32 -0.28
N ARG A 90 -7.19 33.15 0.73
CA ARG A 90 -7.13 32.72 2.13
C ARG A 90 -8.02 31.51 2.47
N PRO A 91 -9.33 31.49 2.13
CA PRO A 91 -10.14 30.31 2.41
C PRO A 91 -9.72 29.11 1.56
N LEU A 92 -9.25 29.31 0.33
CA LEU A 92 -8.78 28.22 -0.52
C LEU A 92 -7.51 27.56 0.03
N VAL A 93 -6.54 28.35 0.49
CA VAL A 93 -5.31 27.85 1.12
C VAL A 93 -5.62 27.17 2.45
N ALA A 94 -6.53 27.75 3.25
CA ALA A 94 -6.99 27.12 4.49
C ALA A 94 -7.67 25.77 4.21
N GLN A 95 -8.50 25.68 3.18
CA GLN A 95 -9.16 24.44 2.78
C GLN A 95 -8.16 23.40 2.27
N GLN A 96 -7.15 23.80 1.50
CA GLN A 96 -6.08 22.91 1.06
C GLN A 96 -5.27 22.37 2.24
N ASN A 97 -4.93 23.23 3.21
CA ASN A 97 -4.21 22.79 4.40
C ASN A 97 -5.05 21.81 5.23
N LEU A 98 -6.35 22.08 5.44
CA LEU A 98 -7.26 21.15 6.13
C LEU A 98 -7.39 19.80 5.40
N PHE A 99 -7.46 19.82 4.07
CA PHE A 99 -7.48 18.59 3.28
C PHE A 99 -6.16 17.83 3.40
N ASN A 100 -5.03 18.52 3.27
CA ASN A 100 -3.72 17.91 3.37
C ASN A 100 -3.49 17.31 4.77
N ASP A 101 -3.93 17.98 5.83
CA ASP A 101 -3.87 17.49 7.21
C ASP A 101 -4.72 16.21 7.39
N ALA A 102 -5.95 16.21 6.88
CA ALA A 102 -6.83 15.03 6.94
C ALA A 102 -6.28 13.86 6.12
N ALA A 103 -5.72 14.15 4.93
CA ALA A 103 -5.09 13.15 4.09
C ALA A 103 -3.86 12.55 4.78
N ALA A 104 -3.02 13.36 5.42
CA ALA A 104 -1.86 12.89 6.18
C ALA A 104 -2.30 11.94 7.31
N GLN A 105 -3.32 12.31 8.08
CA GLN A 105 -3.89 11.46 9.13
C GLN A 105 -4.40 10.11 8.60
N TRP A 106 -5.12 10.10 7.48
CA TRP A 106 -5.62 8.85 6.90
C TRP A 106 -4.51 7.95 6.38
N ILE A 107 -3.45 8.53 5.82
CA ILE A 107 -2.30 7.75 5.34
C ILE A 107 -1.54 7.17 6.55
N GLU A 108 -1.37 7.93 7.64
CA GLU A 108 -0.79 7.41 8.89
C GLU A 108 -1.62 6.25 9.46
N GLU A 109 -2.95 6.38 9.54
CA GLU A 109 -3.85 5.32 10.00
C GLU A 109 -3.78 4.09 9.09
N LEU A 110 -3.73 4.28 7.77
CA LEU A 110 -3.62 3.19 6.81
C LEU A 110 -2.32 2.40 7.01
N VAL A 111 -1.18 3.09 7.17
CA VAL A 111 0.11 2.44 7.43
C VAL A 111 0.10 1.71 8.77
N ALA A 112 -0.48 2.30 9.82
CA ALA A 112 -0.63 1.63 11.11
C ALA A 112 -1.50 0.35 11.02
N SER A 113 -2.56 0.39 10.23
CA SER A 113 -3.44 -0.77 9.98
C SER A 113 -2.73 -1.87 9.19
N GLU A 114 -1.92 -1.50 8.20
CA GLU A 114 -1.11 -2.44 7.42
C GLU A 114 -0.10 -3.16 8.31
N GLU A 115 0.60 -2.41 9.16
CA GLU A 115 1.60 -2.96 10.08
C GLU A 115 0.98 -3.87 11.14
N ARG A 116 -0.25 -3.58 11.57
CA ARG A 116 -1.02 -4.48 12.43
C ARG A 116 -1.33 -5.79 11.70
N LEU A 117 -1.87 -5.71 10.48
CA LEU A 117 -2.22 -6.89 9.68
C LEU A 117 -1.00 -7.76 9.35
N ARG A 118 0.15 -7.14 9.03
CA ARG A 118 1.41 -7.87 8.83
C ARG A 118 1.80 -8.67 10.07
N ARG A 119 1.71 -8.06 11.26
CA ARG A 119 2.02 -8.75 12.52
C ARG A 119 1.06 -9.90 12.80
N GLU A 120 -0.23 -9.71 12.56
CA GLU A 120 -1.22 -10.78 12.72
C GLU A 120 -0.95 -11.97 11.77
N LEU A 121 -0.64 -11.71 10.50
CA LEU A 121 -0.26 -12.75 9.54
C LEU A 121 1.02 -13.49 9.95
N ALA A 122 2.04 -12.77 10.43
CA ALA A 122 3.27 -13.38 10.91
C ALA A 122 3.02 -14.28 12.14
N GLN A 123 2.14 -13.87 13.05
CA GLN A 123 1.74 -14.67 14.20
C GLN A 123 1.00 -15.95 13.77
N GLN A 124 0.02 -15.83 12.87
CA GLN A 124 -0.73 -16.97 12.34
C GLN A 124 0.18 -17.95 11.59
N ALA A 125 1.12 -17.45 10.79
CA ALA A 125 2.09 -18.28 10.09
C ALA A 125 2.98 -19.06 11.08
N ALA A 126 3.43 -18.42 12.16
CA ALA A 126 4.21 -19.07 13.21
C ALA A 126 3.40 -20.13 13.96
N GLU A 127 2.12 -19.88 14.23
CA GLU A 127 1.22 -20.83 14.87
C GLU A 127 0.97 -22.07 13.99
N LEU A 128 0.72 -21.87 12.70
CA LEU A 128 0.57 -22.97 11.75
C LEU A 128 1.84 -23.82 11.65
N GLU A 129 3.03 -23.21 11.70
CA GLU A 129 4.28 -23.95 11.66
C GLU A 129 4.49 -24.77 12.94
N ARG A 130 4.14 -24.22 14.11
CA ARG A 130 4.15 -24.97 15.39
C ARG A 130 3.22 -26.18 15.32
N LEU A 131 1.98 -26.00 14.88
CA LEU A 131 1.02 -27.08 14.73
C LEU A 131 1.50 -28.15 13.72
N ARG A 132 2.13 -27.74 12.61
CA ARG A 132 2.74 -28.69 11.65
C ARG A 132 3.85 -29.52 12.28
N VAL A 133 4.70 -28.90 13.09
CA VAL A 133 5.78 -29.59 13.81
C VAL A 133 5.20 -30.56 14.83
N GLU A 134 4.19 -30.16 15.59
CA GLU A 134 3.50 -31.02 16.56
C GLU A 134 2.83 -32.23 15.89
N ILE A 135 2.10 -32.03 14.79
CA ILE A 135 1.48 -33.11 14.01
C ILE A 135 2.55 -34.07 13.47
N ARG A 136 3.67 -33.54 12.94
CA ARG A 136 4.78 -34.35 12.45
C ARG A 136 5.45 -35.16 13.56
N ALA A 137 5.63 -34.57 14.74
CA ALA A 137 6.17 -35.25 15.90
C ALA A 137 5.21 -36.33 16.44
N ALA A 138 3.91 -36.10 16.35
CA ALA A 138 2.88 -37.07 16.74
C ALA A 138 2.71 -38.22 15.73
N HIS A 139 3.08 -38.04 14.46
CA HIS A 139 3.00 -39.06 13.40
C HIS A 139 4.35 -39.23 12.66
N PRO A 140 5.36 -39.86 13.31
CA PRO A 140 6.70 -40.02 12.75
C PRO A 140 6.79 -41.04 11.58
N GLU A 141 5.76 -41.85 11.34
CA GLU A 141 5.78 -43.02 10.44
C GLU A 141 5.12 -42.80 9.06
N ALA A 142 4.89 -41.55 8.61
CA ALA A 142 4.41 -41.36 7.24
C ALA A 142 5.56 -41.67 6.25
N PRO A 143 5.47 -42.74 5.43
CA PRO A 143 6.56 -43.13 4.55
C PRO A 143 6.83 -42.00 3.55
N GLU A 144 8.11 -41.69 3.35
CA GLU A 144 8.58 -40.92 2.21
C GLU A 144 8.01 -41.57 0.95
N ARG A 145 6.99 -40.94 0.35
CA ARG A 145 6.62 -41.25 -1.03
C ARG A 145 7.73 -40.66 -1.91
N THR A 146 8.80 -41.43 -2.04
CA THR A 146 9.75 -41.33 -3.15
C THR A 146 9.00 -41.40 -4.49
N PRO A 147 9.51 -40.68 -5.51
CA PRO A 147 8.75 -40.18 -6.67
C PRO A 147 8.12 -41.25 -7.56
#